data_AF-A0A820PEG3-F1
#
_entry.id   AF-A0A820PEG3-F1
#
_cell.length_a   1.000
_cell.length_b   1.000
_cell.length_c   1.000
_cell.angle_alpha   90.00
_cell.angle_beta   90.00
_cell.angle_gamma   90.00
#
_symmetry.space_group_name_H-M   'P 1'
#
loop_
_entity.id
_entity.type
_entity.pdbx_description
1 polymer ?
#
loop_
_entity_poly.entity_id
_entity_poly.type
_entity_poly.pdbx_seq_one_letter_code
_entity_poly.pdbx_strand_id
1 'polypeptide(L)'
;MMAPEDLQNYTSLTRSTVTQHLGIPFTAAPRSLVLNLSQVAGELEQVGEPKKPGIRVFGAINIFLENKMIVLEWESSPVNDVYADAVVTVILKTESGDCPGNT
;
A
#
# COMPACT_ATOMS: atom_id res chain seq x y z
N MET A 1 16.75 -39.72 15.78
CA MET A 1 17.62 -38.67 16.34
C MET A 1 17.28 -37.39 15.61
N MET A 2 16.52 -36.50 16.24
CA MET A 2 16.23 -35.16 15.71
C MET A 2 17.31 -34.24 16.25
N ALA A 3 18.09 -33.63 15.36
CA ALA A 3 19.16 -32.71 15.73
C ALA A 3 18.57 -31.45 16.39
N PRO A 4 19.01 -31.09 17.61
CA PRO A 4 18.62 -29.89 18.33
C PRO A 4 19.63 -28.78 18.00
N GLU A 5 19.53 -28.23 16.81
CA GLU A 5 20.35 -27.12 16.32
C GLU A 5 19.35 -26.20 15.60
N ASP A 6 18.76 -25.18 16.21
CA ASP A 6 19.45 -24.04 16.80
C ASP A 6 18.48 -23.36 17.77
N LEU A 7 18.77 -23.47 19.07
CA LEU A 7 18.21 -22.63 20.10
C LEU A 7 19.28 -21.60 20.42
N GLN A 8 19.17 -20.35 19.95
CA GLN A 8 19.76 -19.20 20.65
C GLN A 8 19.37 -17.82 20.09
N ASN A 9 18.81 -17.01 20.99
CA ASN A 9 18.77 -15.54 21.03
C ASN A 9 17.81 -14.85 20.03
N TYR A 10 16.82 -14.07 20.44
CA TYR A 10 16.92 -12.98 21.39
C TYR A 10 15.56 -12.69 22.04
N THR A 11 15.56 -12.52 23.35
CA THR A 11 14.65 -11.58 24.01
C THR A 11 14.88 -10.21 23.39
N SER A 12 14.06 -9.83 22.43
CA SER A 12 13.73 -8.42 22.24
C SER A 12 12.28 -8.28 22.66
N LEU A 13 11.97 -7.30 23.50
CA LEU A 13 10.69 -6.63 23.40
C LEU A 13 10.64 -6.00 22.01
N THR A 14 10.47 -6.82 20.98
CA THR A 14 10.20 -6.37 19.63
C THR A 14 8.78 -5.87 19.74
N ARG A 15 8.60 -4.55 19.82
CA ARG A 15 7.33 -3.95 19.45
C ARG A 15 7.06 -4.51 18.06
N SER A 16 6.18 -5.52 17.96
CA SER A 16 5.90 -6.23 16.72
C SER A 16 5.23 -5.25 15.78
N THR A 17 6.02 -4.46 15.06
CA THR A 17 5.56 -3.64 13.96
C THR A 17 5.29 -4.60 12.82
N VAL A 18 4.04 -5.01 12.74
CA VAL A 18 3.57 -5.99 11.77
C VAL A 18 3.41 -5.26 10.44
N THR A 19 4.25 -5.52 9.45
CA THR A 19 4.04 -4.96 8.09
C THR A 19 2.96 -5.75 7.36
N GLN A 20 2.04 -5.05 6.71
CA GLN A 20 0.95 -5.60 5.92
C GLN A 20 1.16 -5.28 4.45
N HIS A 21 0.75 -6.23 3.60
CA HIS A 21 0.88 -6.15 2.15
C HIS A 21 -0.46 -6.52 1.53
N LEU A 22 -0.99 -5.67 0.67
CA LEU A 22 -2.27 -5.91 0.00
C LEU A 22 -2.13 -5.66 -1.50
N GLY A 23 -2.45 -6.68 -2.29
CA GLY A 23 -2.47 -6.60 -3.73
C GLY A 23 -3.89 -6.51 -4.26
N ILE A 24 -4.18 -5.46 -5.03
CA ILE A 24 -5.49 -5.20 -5.63
C ILE A 24 -5.29 -5.15 -7.14
N PRO A 25 -6.03 -5.93 -7.95
CA PRO A 25 -6.02 -5.75 -9.39
C PRO A 25 -6.40 -4.29 -9.70
N PHE A 26 -5.68 -3.65 -10.61
CA PHE A 26 -5.95 -2.29 -11.03
C PHE A 26 -5.85 -2.19 -12.54
N THR A 27 -7.02 -2.20 -13.18
CA THR A 27 -7.13 -2.15 -14.64
C THR A 27 -7.29 -0.75 -15.20
N ALA A 28 -7.61 0.23 -14.36
CA ALA A 28 -7.79 1.63 -14.73
C ALA A 28 -6.46 2.38 -14.95
N ALA A 29 -6.54 3.64 -15.40
CA ALA A 29 -5.36 4.44 -15.68
C ALA A 29 -4.63 4.83 -14.36
N PRO A 30 -3.32 4.59 -14.23
CA PRO A 30 -2.58 4.90 -12.99
C PRO A 30 -2.58 6.39 -12.67
N ARG A 31 -2.73 7.26 -13.68
CA ARG A 31 -2.87 8.70 -13.48
C ARG A 31 -4.11 9.06 -12.64
N SER A 32 -5.23 8.36 -12.85
CA SER A 32 -6.46 8.58 -12.08
C SER A 32 -6.28 8.19 -10.62
N LEU A 33 -5.51 7.14 -10.36
CA LEU A 33 -5.13 6.74 -9.01
C LEU A 33 -4.32 7.84 -8.32
N VAL A 34 -3.25 8.32 -8.96
CA VAL A 34 -2.38 9.36 -8.38
C VAL A 34 -3.17 10.64 -8.08
N LEU A 35 -4.08 11.03 -8.98
CA LEU A 35 -4.96 12.18 -8.76
C LEU A 35 -5.87 11.95 -7.55
N ASN A 36 -6.54 10.80 -7.44
CA ASN A 36 -7.40 10.52 -6.30
C ASN A 36 -6.61 10.46 -4.98
N LEU A 37 -5.43 9.85 -4.99
CA LEU A 37 -4.54 9.79 -3.83
C LEU A 37 -4.07 11.18 -3.41
N SER A 38 -3.74 12.06 -4.36
CA SER A 38 -3.32 13.43 -4.03
C SER A 38 -4.47 14.27 -3.48
N GLN A 39 -5.72 14.01 -3.89
CA GLN A 39 -6.89 14.65 -3.27
C GLN A 39 -7.08 14.22 -1.80
N VAL A 40 -6.80 12.96 -1.48
CA VAL A 40 -7.04 12.39 -0.15
C VAL A 40 -5.87 12.66 0.81
N ALA A 41 -4.65 12.54 0.34
CA ALA A 41 -3.44 12.69 1.14
C ALA A 41 -2.76 14.05 1.03
N GLY A 42 -3.13 14.85 0.01
CA GLY A 42 -2.50 16.14 -0.30
C GLY A 42 -1.12 15.96 -0.92
N GLU A 43 -0.15 15.55 -0.11
CA GLU A 43 1.24 15.37 -0.51
C GLU A 43 1.53 13.89 -0.78
N LEU A 44 2.01 13.62 -2.00
CA LEU A 44 2.43 12.30 -2.43
C LEU A 44 3.95 12.30 -2.61
N GLU A 45 4.64 11.45 -1.86
CA GLU A 45 6.08 11.26 -2.02
C GLU A 45 6.31 10.17 -3.06
N GLN A 46 7.07 10.44 -4.12
CA GLN A 46 7.45 9.39 -5.05
C GLN A 46 8.52 8.51 -4.42
N VAL A 47 8.22 7.23 -4.23
CA VAL A 47 9.13 6.25 -3.64
C VAL A 47 9.28 5.06 -4.58
N GLY A 48 10.50 4.62 -4.85
CA GLY A 48 10.73 3.50 -5.75
C GLY A 48 11.74 3.80 -6.84
N GLU A 49 12.03 2.78 -7.63
CA GLU A 49 13.04 2.83 -8.66
C GLU A 49 12.46 3.31 -9.99
N PRO A 50 13.28 3.86 -10.91
CA PRO A 50 12.81 4.23 -12.26
C PRO A 50 12.17 3.06 -13.03
N LYS A 51 12.45 1.81 -12.63
CA LYS A 51 11.85 0.60 -13.19
C LYS A 51 10.57 0.14 -12.49
N LYS A 52 10.34 0.56 -11.23
CA LYS A 52 9.17 0.21 -10.42
C LYS A 52 8.70 1.47 -9.69
N PRO A 53 7.87 2.30 -10.36
CA PRO A 53 7.37 3.52 -9.76
C PRO A 53 6.47 3.17 -8.58
N GLY A 54 6.70 3.83 -7.47
CA GLY A 54 5.83 3.77 -6.30
C GLY A 54 5.62 5.15 -5.70
N ILE A 55 4.66 5.21 -4.78
CA ILE A 55 4.22 6.44 -4.16
C ILE A 55 3.95 6.14 -2.70
N ARG A 56 4.46 6.98 -1.81
CA ARG A 56 4.20 6.95 -0.39
C ARG A 56 3.15 7.99 -0.05
N VAL A 57 2.16 7.53 0.69
CA VAL A 57 0.96 8.26 1.08
C VAL A 57 0.92 8.30 2.61
N PHE A 58 0.54 9.45 3.17
CA PHE A 58 0.52 9.69 4.62
C PHE A 58 1.86 9.44 5.33
N GLY A 59 2.98 9.41 4.59
CA GLY A 59 4.29 9.07 5.15
C GLY A 59 4.35 7.66 5.78
N ALA A 60 3.38 6.79 5.52
CA ALA A 60 3.27 5.48 6.19
C ALA A 60 2.90 4.34 5.23
N ILE A 61 2.17 4.64 4.15
CA ILE A 61 1.68 3.64 3.20
C ILE A 61 2.46 3.77 1.90
N ASN A 62 3.16 2.72 1.50
CA ASN A 62 3.82 2.65 0.20
C ASN A 62 2.91 1.95 -0.80
N ILE A 63 2.82 2.48 -2.01
CA ILE A 63 1.96 1.99 -3.08
C ILE A 63 2.84 1.74 -4.30
N PHE A 64 2.84 0.52 -4.81
CA PHE A 64 3.59 0.10 -5.98
C PHE A 64 2.64 -0.36 -7.07
N LEU A 65 2.96 -0.03 -8.32
CA LEU A 65 2.20 -0.50 -9.48
C LEU A 65 2.99 -1.58 -10.21
N GLU A 66 2.49 -2.81 -10.17
CA GLU A 66 3.11 -3.99 -10.78
C GLU A 66 2.11 -4.65 -11.73
N ASN A 67 2.38 -4.62 -13.04
CA ASN A 67 1.67 -5.46 -14.01
C ASN A 67 0.13 -5.40 -13.97
N LYS A 68 -0.44 -4.19 -13.81
CA LYS A 68 -1.89 -3.92 -13.59
C LYS A 68 -2.42 -4.40 -12.24
N MET A 69 -1.57 -4.42 -11.23
CA MET A 69 -1.90 -4.70 -9.85
C MET A 69 -1.26 -3.63 -8.99
N ILE A 70 -2.02 -3.09 -8.05
CA ILE A 70 -1.51 -2.16 -7.05
C ILE A 70 -1.19 -2.94 -5.80
N VAL A 71 0.04 -2.79 -5.32
CA VAL A 71 0.51 -3.40 -4.09
C VAL A 71 0.70 -2.29 -3.07
N LEU A 72 -0.05 -2.37 -1.98
CA LEU A 72 0.08 -1.47 -0.83
C LEU A 72 0.89 -2.17 0.26
N GLU A 73 1.79 -1.43 0.89
CA GLU A 73 2.65 -1.90 1.97
C GLU A 73 2.64 -0.86 3.11
N TRP A 74 2.22 -1.25 4.31
CA TRP A 74 2.17 -0.36 5.47
C TRP A 74 2.48 -1.09 6.78
N GLU A 75 2.89 -0.35 7.81
CA GLU A 75 2.99 -0.88 9.16
C GLU A 75 1.59 -0.96 9.80
N SER A 76 1.13 -2.15 10.17
CA SER A 76 -0.10 -2.39 10.92
C SER A 76 -0.05 -1.63 12.23
N SER A 77 -0.98 -0.69 12.32
CA SER A 77 -1.16 0.22 13.42
C SER A 77 -2.59 0.72 13.30
N PRO A 78 -3.30 0.93 14.42
CA PRO A 78 -4.72 1.30 14.39
C PRO A 78 -5.01 2.55 13.54
N VAL A 79 -4.04 3.46 13.41
CA VAL A 79 -4.12 4.64 12.56
C VAL A 79 -3.84 4.31 11.09
N ASN A 80 -2.74 3.60 10.81
CA ASN A 80 -2.34 3.25 9.45
C ASN A 80 -3.32 2.29 8.79
N ASP A 81 -3.92 1.37 9.55
CA ASP A 81 -4.91 0.43 9.04
C ASP A 81 -6.18 1.16 8.57
N VAL A 82 -6.58 2.24 9.25
CA VAL A 82 -7.70 3.10 8.81
C VAL A 82 -7.31 3.89 7.56
N TYR A 83 -6.08 4.42 7.49
CA TYR A 83 -5.59 5.08 6.28
C TYR A 83 -5.49 4.12 5.10
N ALA A 84 -5.04 2.90 5.32
CA ALA A 84 -4.93 1.86 4.30
C ALA A 84 -6.31 1.50 3.78
N ASP A 85 -7.30 1.28 4.66
CA ASP A 85 -8.68 1.00 4.25
C ASP A 85 -9.30 2.15 3.43
N ALA A 86 -9.07 3.39 3.84
CA ALA A 86 -9.53 4.57 3.10
C ALA A 86 -8.89 4.66 1.71
N VAL A 87 -7.57 4.46 1.64
CA VAL A 87 -6.83 4.43 0.37
C VAL A 87 -7.35 3.30 -0.51
N VAL A 88 -7.45 2.08 0.00
CA VAL A 88 -7.97 0.90 -0.71
C VAL A 88 -9.37 1.16 -1.27
N THR A 89 -10.25 1.75 -0.46
CA THR A 89 -11.60 2.14 -0.89
C THR A 89 -11.56 3.11 -2.07
N VAL A 90 -10.64 4.07 -2.06
CA VAL A 90 -10.47 5.04 -3.15
C VAL A 90 -9.93 4.37 -4.41
N ILE A 91 -9.00 3.42 -4.26
CA ILE A 91 -8.46 2.63 -5.38
C ILE A 91 -9.58 1.81 -6.02
N LEU A 92 -10.36 1.10 -5.21
CA LEU A 92 -11.50 0.30 -5.66
C LEU A 92 -12.55 1.18 -6.34
N LYS A 93 -12.88 2.36 -5.79
CA LYS A 93 -13.80 3.31 -6.42
C LYS A 93 -13.29 3.81 -7.78
N THR A 94 -11.99 4.10 -7.86
CA THR A 94 -11.34 4.54 -9.10
C THR A 94 -11.35 3.42 -10.15
N GLU A 95 -11.12 2.17 -9.74
CA GLU A 95 -11.22 1.00 -10.63
C GLU A 95 -12.66 0.75 -11.09
N SER A 96 -13.61 0.84 -10.17
CA SER A 96 -15.04 0.56 -10.42
C SER A 96 -15.69 1.55 -11.39
N GLY A 97 -15.00 2.65 -11.72
CA GLY A 97 -15.45 3.57 -12.76
C GLY A 97 -16.66 4.39 -12.35
N ASP A 98 -16.61 5.05 -11.18
CA ASP A 98 -17.41 6.26 -10.99
C ASP A 98 -16.84 7.37 -11.88
N CYS A 99 -17.08 7.24 -13.18
CA CYS A 99 -17.09 8.34 -14.14
C CYS A 99 -18.57 8.71 -14.34
N PRO A 100 -19.14 9.67 -13.59
CA PRO A 100 -20.36 10.34 -14.03
C PRO A 100 -19.99 11.25 -15.21
N GLY A 101 -19.87 10.68 -16.40
CA GLY A 101 -19.32 11.40 -17.56
C GLY A 101 -19.54 10.70 -18.89
N ASN A 102 -20.74 10.17 -19.12
CA ASN A 102 -21.22 9.91 -20.48
C ASN A 102 -22.52 10.68 -20.71
N THR A 103 -22.39 11.95 -21.11
CA THR A 103 -23.41 12.73 -21.83
C THR A 103 -22.68 13.73 -22.70
#